data_AF-A0A7N0TZJ7-F1
#
_entry.id   AF-A0A7N0TZJ7-F1
#
_cell.length_a   1.000
_cell.length_b   1.000
_cell.length_c   1.000
_cell.angle_alpha   90.00
_cell.angle_beta   90.00
_cell.angle_gamma   90.00
#
_symmetry.space_group_name_H-M   'P 1'
#
loop_
_entity.id
_entity.type
_entity.pdbx_description
1 polymer ?
#
loop_
_entity_poly.entity_id
_entity_poly.type
_entity_poly.pdbx_seq_one_letter_code
_entity_poly.pdbx_strand_id
1 'polypeptide(L)'
;MQEFTQSGGVRPFGVSLLVAGYDDKGPQLFQVDPSGSYFSWKASAMGKNVSNAKTFLEKSYTDDMELDDAVHTAILTLEEGFEGQISGKKIEIGIIGADRKFRVLTSVEVDDYLAEV
;
A
#
# COMPACT_ATOMS: atom_id res chain seq x y z
N MET A 1 4.97 12.17 -14.61
CA MET A 1 3.51 12.41 -14.60
C MET A 1 3.15 13.84 -15.01
N GLN A 2 3.67 14.89 -14.34
CA GLN A 2 3.28 16.30 -14.60
C GLN A 2 3.43 16.76 -16.06
N GLU A 3 4.46 16.33 -16.79
CA GLU A 3 4.67 16.71 -18.20
C GLU A 3 3.49 16.32 -19.11
N PHE A 4 2.85 15.18 -18.82
CA PHE A 4 1.72 14.65 -19.59
C PHE A 4 0.39 15.37 -19.28
N THR A 5 0.37 16.28 -18.30
CA THR A 5 -0.80 17.14 -18.02
C THR A 5 -0.70 18.49 -18.74
N GLN A 6 0.50 18.87 -19.20
CA GLN A 6 0.76 20.16 -19.84
C GLN A 6 1.06 20.05 -21.34
N SER A 7 1.53 18.90 -21.81
CA SER A 7 1.89 18.69 -23.22
C SER A 7 0.66 18.47 -24.11
N GLY A 8 0.60 19.14 -25.26
CA GLY A 8 -0.44 18.94 -26.26
C GLY A 8 -0.31 17.59 -26.97
N GLY A 9 -1.44 16.94 -27.28
CA GLY A 9 -1.46 15.66 -28.01
C GLY A 9 -1.23 14.42 -27.14
N VAL A 10 -1.07 14.57 -25.83
CA VAL A 10 -1.01 13.47 -24.86
C VAL A 10 -2.12 13.61 -23.82
N ARG A 11 -2.29 12.58 -22.97
CA ARG A 11 -3.24 12.58 -21.86
C ARG A 11 -2.52 12.28 -20.53
N PRO A 12 -3.05 12.75 -19.39
CA PRO A 12 -2.55 12.35 -18.08
C PRO A 12 -2.57 10.83 -17.87
N PHE A 13 -1.71 10.36 -16.98
CA PHE A 13 -1.68 8.98 -16.54
C PHE A 13 -2.96 8.66 -15.78
N GLY A 14 -3.71 7.64 -16.20
CA GLY A 14 -4.97 7.21 -15.55
C GLY A 14 -4.74 6.30 -14.35
N VAL A 15 -3.69 6.54 -13.57
CA VAL A 15 -3.29 5.68 -12.44
C VAL A 15 -2.73 6.54 -11.31
N SER A 16 -3.08 6.18 -10.08
CA SER A 16 -2.39 6.64 -8.87
C SER A 16 -1.42 5.55 -8.41
N LEU A 17 -0.28 5.94 -7.86
CA LEU A 17 0.75 5.02 -7.39
C LEU A 17 0.90 5.12 -5.87
N LEU A 18 1.09 3.98 -5.22
CA LEU A 18 1.74 3.91 -3.90
C LEU A 18 3.15 3.40 -4.11
N VAL A 19 4.13 4.16 -3.62
CA VAL A 19 5.55 3.87 -3.75
C VAL A 19 6.09 3.66 -2.34
N ALA A 20 6.41 2.41 -2.01
CA ALA A 20 7.06 2.04 -0.76
C ALA A 20 8.57 1.89 -0.97
N GLY A 21 9.36 2.38 -0.02
CA GLY A 21 10.82 2.35 -0.08
C GLY A 21 11.44 2.29 1.32
N TYR A 22 12.72 1.95 1.37
CA TYR A 22 13.53 2.06 2.59
C TYR A 22 14.87 2.71 2.22
N ASP A 23 15.16 3.86 2.83
CA ASP A 23 16.38 4.63 2.59
C ASP A 23 17.12 4.96 3.90
N ASP A 24 18.07 5.90 3.84
CA ASP A 24 18.86 6.30 5.02
C ASP A 24 18.01 7.01 6.10
N LYS A 25 16.78 7.43 5.78
CA LYS A 25 15.81 8.02 6.70
C LYS A 25 14.79 7.00 7.23
N GLY A 26 14.95 5.72 6.89
CA GLY A 26 14.04 4.65 7.30
C GLY A 26 12.98 4.31 6.24
N PRO A 27 11.87 3.67 6.65
CA PRO A 27 10.78 3.33 5.73
C PRO A 27 10.07 4.60 5.23
N GLN A 28 9.70 4.61 3.95
CA GLN A 28 9.05 5.73 3.27
C GLN A 28 7.88 5.22 2.44
N LEU A 29 6.73 5.91 2.50
CA LEU A 29 5.57 5.65 1.67
C LEU A 29 5.12 6.94 0.99
N PHE A 30 5.03 6.92 -0.34
CA PHE A 30 4.56 8.04 -1.15
C PHE A 30 3.33 7.65 -1.97
N GLN A 31 2.34 8.54 -1.97
CA GLN A 31 1.24 8.49 -2.94
C GLN A 31 1.54 9.48 -4.06
N VAL A 32 1.40 9.05 -5.32
CA VAL A 32 1.54 9.90 -6.50
C VAL A 32 0.23 9.88 -7.29
N ASP A 33 -0.36 11.06 -7.48
CA ASP A 33 -1.64 11.21 -8.16
C ASP A 33 -1.46 11.55 -9.67
N PRO A 34 -2.46 11.24 -10.52
CA PRO A 34 -2.48 11.58 -11.94
C PRO A 34 -2.14 13.04 -12.29
N SER A 35 -2.40 13.97 -11.37
CA SER A 35 -2.07 15.39 -11.53
C SER A 35 -0.56 15.64 -11.61
N GLY A 36 0.26 14.74 -11.06
CA GLY A 36 1.67 14.95 -10.79
C GLY A 36 1.98 15.33 -9.33
N SER A 37 0.97 15.59 -8.52
CA SER A 37 1.12 15.81 -7.08
C SER A 37 1.57 14.53 -6.38
N TYR A 38 2.40 14.67 -5.35
CA TYR A 38 2.81 13.56 -4.50
C TYR A 38 2.80 13.96 -3.02
N PHE A 39 2.56 12.97 -2.16
CA PHE A 39 2.45 13.17 -0.71
C PHE A 39 3.16 12.03 0.01
N SER A 40 3.85 12.34 1.10
CA SER A 40 4.38 11.31 2.01
C SER A 40 3.28 10.92 3.00
N TRP A 41 3.21 9.63 3.33
CA TRP A 41 2.21 9.06 4.22
C TRP A 41 2.87 8.15 5.25
N LYS A 42 2.28 8.08 6.44
CA LYS A 42 2.61 7.05 7.43
C LYS A 42 1.96 5.71 7.08
N ALA A 43 0.68 5.78 6.74
CA ALA A 43 -0.09 4.71 6.13
C ALA A 43 -1.10 5.33 5.15
N SER A 44 -1.41 4.64 4.06
CA SER A 44 -2.42 5.09 3.09
C SER A 44 -3.04 3.91 2.36
N ALA A 45 -4.27 4.11 1.91
CA ALA A 45 -5.00 3.19 1.05
C ALA A 45 -5.47 3.94 -0.20
N MET A 46 -5.69 3.22 -1.30
CA MET A 46 -6.21 3.74 -2.56
C MET A 46 -7.21 2.75 -3.17
N GLY A 47 -8.06 3.22 -4.09
CA GLY A 47 -9.01 2.39 -4.82
C GLY A 47 -10.44 2.49 -4.28
N LYS A 48 -11.24 1.45 -4.54
CA LYS A 48 -12.64 1.38 -4.10
C LYS A 48 -12.71 1.36 -2.58
N ASN A 49 -13.70 2.02 -2.00
CA ASN A 49 -13.94 2.06 -0.54
C ASN A 49 -12.79 2.65 0.30
N VAL A 50 -11.94 3.48 -0.30
CA VAL A 50 -10.77 4.09 0.36
C VAL A 50 -11.10 4.83 1.66
N SER A 51 -12.26 5.46 1.78
CA SER A 51 -12.65 6.19 2.99
C SER A 51 -12.72 5.28 4.23
N ASN A 52 -13.25 4.07 4.09
CA ASN A 52 -13.34 3.11 5.19
C ASN A 52 -11.94 2.56 5.51
N ALA A 53 -11.17 2.19 4.49
CA ALA A 53 -9.81 1.70 4.65
C ALA A 53 -8.91 2.72 5.37
N LYS A 54 -8.99 4.01 5.01
CA LYS A 54 -8.25 5.08 5.71
C LYS A 54 -8.72 5.26 7.16
N THR A 55 -10.03 5.19 7.40
CA THR A 55 -10.59 5.24 8.77
C THR A 55 -10.09 4.08 9.64
N PHE A 56 -9.91 2.89 9.06
CA PHE A 56 -9.31 1.75 9.77
C PHE A 56 -7.83 2.02 10.07
N LEU A 57 -7.05 2.45 9.07
CA LEU A 57 -5.63 2.78 9.25
C LEU A 57 -5.40 3.87 10.31
N GLU A 58 -6.25 4.89 10.36
CA GLU A 58 -6.19 5.95 11.38
C GLU A 58 -6.33 5.42 12.82
N LYS A 59 -6.99 4.27 13.01
CA LYS A 59 -7.18 3.65 14.33
C LYS A 59 -6.13 2.60 14.65
N SER A 60 -5.69 1.85 13.63
CA SER A 60 -4.85 0.66 13.81
C SER A 60 -3.35 0.94 13.67
N TYR A 61 -2.96 2.02 12.99
CA TYR A 61 -1.55 2.36 12.80
C TYR A 61 -0.91 2.96 14.05
N THR A 62 0.31 2.53 14.38
CA THR A 62 1.21 3.20 15.33
C THR A 62 2.62 3.36 14.74
N ASP A 63 3.41 4.29 15.28
CA ASP A 63 4.76 4.58 14.76
C ASP A 63 5.80 3.51 15.10
N ASP A 64 5.48 2.62 16.04
CA ASP A 64 6.33 1.55 16.59
C ASP A 64 5.91 0.14 16.12
N MET A 65 5.12 0.03 15.05
CA MET A 65 4.70 -1.26 14.51
C MET A 65 5.90 -2.06 13.97
N GLU A 66 5.95 -3.33 14.36
CA GLU A 66 6.85 -4.30 13.76
C GLU A 66 6.34 -4.74 12.37
N LEU A 67 7.22 -5.37 11.60
CA LEU A 67 6.90 -5.72 10.21
C LEU A 67 5.69 -6.65 10.09
N ASP A 68 5.62 -7.67 10.94
CA ASP A 68 4.52 -8.64 10.91
C ASP A 68 3.19 -7.97 11.29
N ASP A 69 3.17 -7.11 12.31
CA ASP A 69 1.97 -6.34 12.70
C ASP A 69 1.50 -5.41 11.58
N ALA A 70 2.46 -4.81 10.83
CA ALA A 70 2.15 -3.97 9.68
C ALA A 70 1.52 -4.77 8.54
N VAL A 71 2.00 -5.99 8.28
CA VAL A 71 1.41 -6.91 7.28
C VAL A 71 -0.01 -7.30 7.68
N HIS A 72 -0.23 -7.70 8.95
CA HIS A 72 -1.56 -8.03 9.46
C HIS A 72 -2.53 -6.84 9.34
N THR A 73 -2.07 -5.64 9.72
CA THR A 73 -2.87 -4.42 9.62
C THR A 73 -3.20 -4.08 8.17
N ALA A 74 -2.27 -4.28 7.23
CA ALA A 74 -2.53 -4.08 5.80
C ALA A 74 -3.57 -5.08 5.27
N ILE A 75 -3.50 -6.36 5.68
CA ILE A 75 -4.49 -7.39 5.31
C ILE A 75 -5.88 -7.01 5.84
N LEU A 76 -6.00 -6.70 7.13
CA LEU A 76 -7.27 -6.28 7.75
C LEU A 76 -7.84 -5.02 7.09
N THR A 77 -6.98 -4.07 6.71
CA THR A 77 -7.40 -2.87 5.97
C THR A 77 -7.99 -3.22 4.61
N LEU A 78 -7.43 -4.22 3.92
CA LEU A 78 -7.97 -4.68 2.63
C LEU A 78 -9.32 -5.38 2.81
N GLU A 79 -9.53 -6.13 3.90
CA GLU A 79 -10.81 -6.80 4.19
C GLU A 79 -11.97 -5.82 4.29
N GLU A 80 -11.77 -4.64 4.90
CA GLU A 80 -12.80 -3.59 4.99
C GLU A 80 -13.35 -3.13 3.62
N GLY A 81 -12.56 -3.31 2.55
CA GLY A 81 -12.91 -2.94 1.19
C GLY A 81 -13.24 -4.11 0.26
N PHE A 82 -13.03 -5.35 0.70
CA PHE A 82 -13.06 -6.54 -0.15
C PHE A 82 -14.42 -7.25 -0.10
N GLU A 83 -15.00 -7.51 -1.28
CA GLU A 83 -16.25 -8.28 -1.39
C GLU A 83 -15.93 -9.78 -1.48
N GLY A 84 -16.05 -10.48 -0.34
CA GLY A 84 -15.87 -11.94 -0.23
C GLY A 84 -14.68 -12.34 0.64
N GLN A 85 -14.26 -13.61 0.56
CA GLN A 85 -13.13 -14.11 1.35
C GLN A 85 -11.80 -13.78 0.68
N ILE A 86 -10.87 -13.22 1.45
CA ILE A 86 -9.46 -13.05 1.08
C ILE A 86 -8.76 -14.42 1.09
N SER A 87 -7.78 -14.58 0.20
CA SER A 87 -6.90 -15.75 0.11
C SER A 87 -5.60 -15.31 -0.56
N GLY A 88 -4.49 -16.02 -0.36
CA GLY A 88 -3.20 -15.72 -0.96
C GLY A 88 -3.15 -15.76 -2.49
N LYS A 89 -4.23 -16.25 -3.15
CA LYS A 89 -4.40 -16.17 -4.61
C LYS A 89 -5.12 -14.92 -5.09
N LYS A 90 -5.79 -14.18 -4.19
CA LYS A 90 -6.61 -13.01 -4.50
C LYS A 90 -5.94 -11.68 -4.15
N ILE A 91 -4.95 -11.72 -3.26
CA ILE A 91 -4.16 -10.56 -2.86
C ILE A 91 -2.68 -10.83 -3.09
N GLU A 92 -1.92 -9.76 -3.25
CA GLU A 92 -0.47 -9.77 -3.40
C GLU A 92 0.12 -8.78 -2.40
N ILE A 93 1.18 -9.18 -1.70
CA ILE A 93 1.80 -8.37 -0.65
C ILE A 93 3.28 -8.17 -1.01
N GLY A 94 3.69 -6.91 -1.10
CA GLY A 94 5.08 -6.52 -1.30
C GLY A 94 5.65 -5.91 -0.02
N ILE A 95 6.84 -6.34 0.36
CA ILE A 95 7.54 -5.89 1.56
C ILE A 95 8.90 -5.31 1.19
N ILE A 96 9.27 -4.21 1.82
CA ILE A 96 10.64 -3.69 1.85
C ILE A 96 11.02 -3.32 3.28
N GLY A 97 12.13 -3.87 3.76
CA GLY A 97 12.63 -3.66 5.11
C GLY A 97 13.98 -2.94 5.14
N ALA A 98 14.62 -2.95 6.31
CA ALA A 98 15.92 -2.30 6.53
C ALA A 98 17.05 -2.88 5.66
N ASP A 99 16.87 -4.08 5.12
CA ASP A 99 17.79 -4.71 4.17
C ASP A 99 17.74 -4.09 2.76
N ARG A 100 16.79 -3.15 2.53
CA ARG A 100 16.54 -2.42 1.28
C ARG A 100 16.23 -3.34 0.10
N LYS A 101 15.72 -4.53 0.37
CA LYS A 101 15.31 -5.47 -0.67
C LYS A 101 13.80 -5.54 -0.71
N PHE A 102 13.22 -5.08 -1.81
CA PHE A 102 11.81 -5.32 -2.08
C PHE A 102 11.61 -6.79 -2.47
N ARG A 103 10.68 -7.45 -1.80
CA ARG A 103 10.25 -8.81 -2.15
C ARG A 103 8.73 -8.88 -2.16
N VAL A 104 8.19 -9.65 -3.10
CA VAL A 104 6.78 -10.03 -3.12
C VAL A 104 6.66 -11.35 -2.36
N LEU A 105 5.71 -11.42 -1.43
CA LEU A 105 5.38 -12.64 -0.72
C LEU A 105 4.81 -13.69 -1.68
N THR A 106 5.18 -14.94 -1.48
CA THR A 106 4.53 -16.06 -2.16
C THR A 106 3.11 -16.24 -1.66
N SER A 107 2.24 -16.87 -2.44
CA SER A 107 0.86 -17.13 -2.02
C SER A 107 0.78 -17.94 -0.72
N VAL A 108 1.77 -18.82 -0.48
CA VAL A 108 1.86 -19.63 0.75
C VAL A 108 2.17 -18.74 1.95
N GLU A 109 3.17 -17.85 1.84
CA GLU A 109 3.47 -16.90 2.93
C GLU A 109 2.27 -15.98 3.22
N VAL A 110 1.53 -15.56 2.18
CA VAL A 110 0.30 -14.77 2.38
C VAL A 110 -0.77 -15.59 3.09
N ASP A 111 -0.95 -16.86 2.73
CA ASP A 111 -1.90 -17.75 3.42
C ASP A 111 -1.49 -18.00 4.88
N ASP A 112 -0.18 -18.06 5.18
CA ASP A 112 0.33 -18.18 6.55
C ASP A 112 -0.04 -16.92 7.38
N TYR A 113 0.18 -15.72 6.85
CA TYR A 113 -0.26 -14.48 7.50
C TYR A 113 -1.79 -14.43 7.69
N LEU A 114 -2.56 -14.89 6.69
CA LEU A 114 -4.02 -14.93 6.80
C LEU A 114 -4.53 -15.91 7.86
N ALA A 115 -3.75 -16.91 8.23
CA ALA A 115 -4.12 -17.87 9.28
C ALA A 115 -3.88 -17.33 10.70
N GLU A 116 -3.04 -16.29 10.83
CA GLU A 116 -2.71 -15.62 12.09
C GLU A 116 -3.61 -14.42 12.41
N VAL A 117 -4.36 -13.92 11.40
CA VAL A 117 -5.36 -12.84 11.52
C VAL A 117 -6.65 -13.30 12.20
#